data_AF-A0A7S3FQW0-F1
#
_entry.id   AF-A0A7S3FQW0-F1
#
_cell.length_a   1.000
_cell.length_b   1.000
_cell.length_c   1.000
_cell.angle_alpha   90.00
_cell.angle_beta   90.00
_cell.angle_gamma   90.00
#
_symmetry.space_group_name_H-M   'P 1'
#
loop_
_entity.id
_entity.type
_entity.pdbx_description
1 polymer ?
#
loop_
_entity_poly.entity_id
_entity_poly.type
_entity_poly.pdbx_seq_one_letter_code
_entity_poly.pdbx_strand_id
1 'polypeptide(L)'
;SRGVDALGLGRVSHDAQRVLGLLGQNRTLDGAVRVLVSIGAWKPHTLVGMAVLDRDGFGKEVASLARKLMEDPPEDPDLSSRLDLTHLRTVTIDDASTTEIDDGLSVETVEGCGRRRLWVHIADPTRWLRPGDAIFAEAARRATSIYVPTGVVPMMPYDI
;
A
#
# COMPACT_ATOMS: atom_id res chain seq x y z
N SER A 1 10.43 6.95 -24.82
CA SER A 1 11.56 7.13 -23.88
C SER A 1 11.34 8.22 -22.82
N ARG A 2 10.11 8.70 -22.55
CA ARG A 2 9.86 9.81 -21.57
C ARG A 2 9.21 9.39 -20.24
N GLY A 3 9.06 8.09 -19.97
CA GLY A 3 8.35 7.60 -18.77
C GLY A 3 9.23 7.33 -17.54
N VAL A 4 10.53 7.11 -17.73
CA VAL A 4 11.45 6.69 -16.65
C VAL A 4 11.98 7.85 -15.80
N ASP A 5 12.03 9.08 -16.34
CA ASP A 5 12.52 10.25 -15.61
C ASP A 5 11.49 10.83 -14.62
N ALA A 6 10.19 10.53 -14.78
CA ALA A 6 9.13 11.08 -13.95
C ALA A 6 9.13 10.55 -12.49
N LEU A 7 9.81 9.44 -12.24
CA LEU A 7 9.89 8.78 -10.92
C LEU A 7 11.23 9.06 -10.19
N GLY A 8 12.09 9.95 -10.70
CA GLY A 8 13.42 10.20 -10.13
C GLY A 8 14.41 9.04 -10.30
N LEU A 9 14.04 7.99 -11.05
CA LEU A 9 14.80 6.76 -11.28
C LEU A 9 16.01 6.93 -12.22
N GLY A 10 16.20 8.12 -12.80
CA GLY A 10 17.20 8.37 -13.84
C GLY A 10 18.62 8.71 -13.34
N ARG A 11 18.82 9.01 -12.05
CA ARG A 11 20.13 9.44 -11.53
C ARG A 11 20.79 8.38 -10.67
N VAL A 12 21.68 7.61 -11.29
CA VAL A 12 22.66 6.77 -10.58
C VAL A 12 23.63 7.69 -9.82
N SER A 13 23.89 7.43 -8.54
CA SER A 13 24.80 8.25 -7.74
C SER A 13 26.21 8.30 -8.34
N HIS A 14 26.97 9.35 -8.07
CA HIS A 14 28.34 9.51 -8.59
C HIS A 14 29.22 8.29 -8.25
N ASP A 15 29.09 7.75 -7.03
CA ASP A 15 29.83 6.56 -6.60
C ASP A 15 29.38 5.30 -7.35
N ALA A 16 28.08 5.12 -7.57
CA ALA A 16 27.59 4.00 -8.36
C ALA A 16 28.03 4.10 -9.83
N GLN A 17 28.03 5.30 -10.42
CA GLN A 17 28.58 5.52 -11.76
C GLN A 17 30.08 5.20 -11.84
N ARG A 18 30.85 5.51 -10.78
CA ARG A 18 32.27 5.16 -10.68
C ARG A 18 32.46 3.65 -10.62
N VAL A 19 31.71 2.95 -9.77
CA VAL A 19 31.76 1.49 -9.66
C VAL A 19 31.41 0.82 -10.99
N LEU A 20 30.34 1.27 -11.65
CA LEU A 20 29.97 0.74 -12.97
C LEU A 20 31.06 0.95 -14.02
N GLY A 21 31.70 2.13 -14.00
CA GLY A 21 32.85 2.42 -14.87
C GLY A 21 34.03 1.48 -14.62
N LEU A 22 34.35 1.19 -13.35
CA LEU A 22 35.42 0.24 -12.98
C LEU A 22 35.10 -1.20 -13.42
N LEU A 23 33.81 -1.58 -13.39
CA LEU A 23 33.33 -2.88 -13.85
C LEU A 23 33.17 -2.96 -15.37
N GLY A 24 33.54 -1.92 -16.12
CA GLY A 24 33.40 -1.86 -17.58
C GLY A 24 31.95 -1.83 -18.07
N GLN A 25 31.01 -1.45 -17.19
CA GLN A 25 29.58 -1.41 -17.50
C GLN A 25 29.12 0.00 -17.86
N ASN A 26 28.02 0.06 -18.60
CA ASN A 26 27.34 1.32 -18.89
C ASN A 26 26.88 1.97 -17.59
N ARG A 27 27.11 3.28 -17.44
CA ARG A 27 26.76 4.08 -16.24
C ARG A 27 25.27 4.44 -16.21
N THR A 28 24.44 3.44 -16.44
CA THR A 28 22.98 3.55 -16.52
C THR A 28 22.35 2.61 -15.49
N LEU A 29 21.06 2.82 -15.21
CA LEU A 29 20.29 1.89 -14.37
C LEU A 29 20.37 0.46 -14.92
N ASP A 30 20.26 0.32 -16.24
CA ASP A 30 20.40 -0.94 -16.96
C ASP A 30 21.74 -1.66 -16.70
N GLY A 31 22.85 -0.90 -16.69
CA GLY A 31 24.16 -1.44 -16.35
C GLY A 31 24.24 -1.87 -14.88
N ALA A 32 23.66 -1.10 -13.96
CA ALA A 32 23.56 -1.47 -12.56
C ALA A 32 22.77 -2.76 -12.34
N VAL A 33 21.60 -2.87 -12.97
CA VAL A 33 20.75 -4.07 -12.88
C VAL A 33 21.50 -5.30 -13.39
N ARG A 34 22.20 -5.20 -14.54
CA ARG A 34 22.99 -6.32 -15.07
C ARG A 34 24.08 -6.78 -14.10
N VAL A 35 24.79 -5.86 -13.44
CA VAL A 35 25.78 -6.19 -12.42
C VAL A 35 25.13 -6.89 -11.23
N LEU A 36 24.02 -6.35 -10.72
CA LEU A 36 23.33 -6.92 -9.57
C LEU A 36 22.81 -8.33 -9.86
N VAL A 37 22.35 -8.59 -11.08
CA VAL A 37 21.96 -9.93 -11.52
C VAL A 37 23.17 -10.86 -11.69
N SER A 38 24.27 -10.38 -12.27
CA SER A 38 25.45 -11.23 -12.53
C SER A 38 26.16 -11.68 -11.26
N ILE A 39 26.14 -10.86 -10.20
CA ILE A 39 26.69 -11.22 -8.89
C ILE A 39 25.70 -12.00 -8.02
N GLY A 40 24.51 -12.29 -8.53
CA GLY A 40 23.46 -13.02 -7.81
C GLY A 40 22.77 -12.23 -6.70
N ALA A 41 23.02 -10.92 -6.60
CA ALA A 41 22.33 -10.07 -5.64
C ALA A 41 20.84 -9.98 -5.99
N TRP A 42 20.50 -9.85 -7.29
CA TRP A 42 19.13 -9.79 -7.82
C TRP A 42 18.85 -10.95 -8.76
N LYS A 43 17.56 -11.33 -8.89
CA LYS A 43 17.12 -12.34 -9.87
C LYS A 43 16.95 -11.68 -11.24
N PRO A 44 17.15 -12.41 -12.36
CA PRO A 44 16.96 -11.85 -13.71
C PRO A 44 15.59 -11.23 -13.98
N HIS A 45 14.55 -11.72 -13.26
CA HIS A 45 13.16 -11.29 -13.41
C HIS A 45 12.70 -10.37 -12.26
N THR A 46 13.63 -9.76 -11.53
CA THR A 46 13.28 -8.80 -10.48
C THR A 46 12.62 -7.56 -11.10
N LEU A 47 11.41 -7.24 -10.65
CA LEU A 47 10.74 -6.00 -11.01
C LEU A 47 11.41 -4.83 -10.27
N VAL A 48 12.36 -4.19 -10.94
CA VAL A 48 13.20 -3.10 -10.36
C VAL A 48 12.35 -1.97 -9.78
N GLY A 49 11.24 -1.61 -10.44
CA GLY A 49 10.32 -0.59 -9.94
C GLY A 49 9.77 -0.91 -8.55
N MET A 50 9.38 -2.16 -8.31
CA MET A 50 8.90 -2.61 -7.00
C MET A 50 10.01 -2.56 -5.94
N ALA A 51 11.21 -3.01 -6.31
CA ALA A 51 12.37 -2.97 -5.41
C ALA A 51 12.78 -1.54 -5.00
N VAL A 52 12.43 -0.53 -5.82
CA VAL A 52 12.66 0.88 -5.49
C VAL A 52 11.49 1.47 -4.70
N LEU A 53 10.25 1.15 -5.09
CA LEU A 53 9.04 1.73 -4.48
C LEU A 53 8.85 1.31 -3.02
N ASP A 54 9.20 0.08 -2.66
CA ASP A 54 9.02 -0.46 -1.31
C ASP A 54 10.34 -0.86 -0.63
N ARG A 55 11.46 -0.27 -1.09
CA ARG A 55 12.81 -0.63 -0.64
C ARG A 55 12.95 -0.67 0.88
N ASP A 56 12.39 0.34 1.53
CA ASP A 56 12.56 0.56 2.97
C ASP A 56 11.32 0.13 3.77
N GLY A 57 10.28 -0.37 3.10
CA GLY A 57 8.98 -0.68 3.71
C GLY A 57 8.42 0.51 4.49
N PHE A 58 7.72 0.22 5.59
CA PHE A 58 7.30 1.24 6.54
C PHE A 58 8.43 1.57 7.52
N GLY A 59 8.71 2.87 7.68
CA GLY A 59 9.71 3.34 8.64
C GLY A 59 9.41 2.90 10.08
N LYS A 60 10.44 2.83 10.93
CA LYS A 60 10.32 2.35 12.33
C LYS A 60 9.24 3.07 13.13
N GLU A 61 9.10 4.37 12.92
CA GLU A 61 8.08 5.18 13.59
C GLU A 61 6.67 4.75 13.20
N VAL A 62 6.40 4.60 11.90
CA VAL A 62 5.12 4.14 11.34
C VAL A 62 4.81 2.73 11.85
N ALA A 63 5.76 1.80 11.74
CA ALA A 63 5.58 0.42 12.18
C ALA A 63 5.36 0.31 13.71
N SER A 64 6.04 1.14 14.50
CA SER A 64 5.84 1.17 15.96
C SER A 64 4.49 1.76 16.33
N LEU A 65 4.03 2.79 15.62
CA LEU A 65 2.72 3.39 15.86
C LEU A 65 1.60 2.41 15.48
N ALA A 66 1.71 1.73 14.34
CA ALA A 66 0.70 0.76 13.88
C ALA A 66 0.54 -0.38 14.90
N ARG A 67 1.67 -0.95 15.36
CA ARG A 67 1.64 -1.97 16.42
C ARG A 67 0.96 -1.46 17.69
N LYS A 68 1.31 -0.24 18.13
CA LYS A 68 0.72 0.34 19.35
C LYS A 68 -0.80 0.51 19.21
N LEU A 69 -1.28 0.97 18.05
CA LEU A 69 -2.72 1.13 17.80
C LEU A 69 -3.47 -0.21 17.83
N MET A 70 -2.82 -1.31 17.45
CA MET A 70 -3.41 -2.65 17.52
C MET A 70 -3.36 -3.27 18.91
N GLU A 71 -2.29 -3.01 19.67
CA GLU A 71 -2.15 -3.51 21.05
C GLU A 71 -3.08 -2.78 22.02
N ASP A 72 -3.24 -1.46 21.86
CA ASP A 72 -4.09 -0.61 22.69
C ASP A 72 -4.91 0.35 21.81
N PRO A 73 -6.00 -0.15 21.19
CA PRO A 73 -6.84 0.68 20.33
C PRO A 73 -7.47 1.83 21.12
N PRO A 74 -7.30 3.09 20.67
CA PRO A 74 -7.95 4.22 21.34
C PRO A 74 -9.46 4.10 21.23
N GLU A 75 -10.22 4.84 22.04
CA GLU A 75 -11.68 4.93 21.87
C GLU A 75 -12.05 5.47 20.47
N ASP A 76 -13.22 5.06 19.98
CA ASP A 76 -13.73 5.48 18.68
C ASP A 76 -14.34 6.88 18.75
N PRO A 77 -13.72 7.89 18.09
CA PRO A 77 -14.22 9.25 18.15
C PRO A 77 -15.63 9.38 17.56
N ASP A 78 -16.00 8.46 16.67
CA ASP A 78 -17.29 8.46 15.98
C ASP A 78 -18.28 7.45 16.57
N LEU A 79 -17.96 6.84 17.72
CA LEU A 79 -18.80 5.79 18.31
C LEU A 79 -20.26 6.21 18.47
N SER A 80 -20.50 7.45 18.88
CA SER A 80 -21.85 7.99 19.07
C SER A 80 -22.60 8.30 17.79
N SER A 81 -21.90 8.45 16.65
CA SER A 81 -22.49 8.77 15.35
C SER A 81 -22.66 7.53 14.46
N ARG A 82 -22.00 6.41 14.79
CA ARG A 82 -22.13 5.15 14.06
C ARG A 82 -23.53 4.55 14.21
N LEU A 83 -24.06 4.07 13.09
CA LEU A 83 -25.30 3.30 13.04
C LEU A 83 -24.98 1.80 13.12
N ASP A 84 -25.57 1.11 14.09
CA ASP A 84 -25.41 -0.34 14.21
C ASP A 84 -26.26 -1.07 13.16
N LEU A 85 -25.56 -1.66 12.19
CA LEU A 85 -26.14 -2.48 11.12
C LEU A 85 -25.69 -3.94 11.21
N THR A 86 -25.14 -4.39 12.35
CA THR A 86 -24.59 -5.75 12.52
C THR A 86 -25.62 -6.87 12.36
N HIS A 87 -26.91 -6.53 12.47
CA HIS A 87 -28.03 -7.45 12.20
C HIS A 87 -28.26 -7.72 10.70
N LEU A 88 -27.72 -6.89 9.80
CA LEU A 88 -27.79 -7.10 8.37
C LEU A 88 -26.73 -8.11 7.91
N ARG A 89 -27.12 -8.99 7.00
CA ARG A 89 -26.14 -9.85 6.34
C ARG A 89 -25.31 -9.02 5.36
N THR A 90 -24.02 -8.92 5.62
CA THR A 90 -23.05 -8.26 4.74
C THR A 90 -22.24 -9.28 3.96
N VAL A 91 -22.02 -9.03 2.67
CA VAL A 91 -21.15 -9.80 1.79
C VAL A 91 -20.14 -8.88 1.12
N THR A 92 -18.93 -9.37 0.89
CA THR A 92 -17.92 -8.72 0.05
C THR A 92 -17.68 -9.60 -1.18
N ILE A 93 -17.30 -8.99 -2.30
CA ILE A 93 -17.13 -9.71 -3.58
C ILE A 93 -15.76 -9.33 -4.13
N ASP A 94 -14.79 -10.17 -3.80
CA ASP A 94 -13.37 -9.92 -4.06
C ASP A 94 -12.72 -11.14 -4.72
N ASP A 95 -11.55 -10.92 -5.31
CA ASP A 95 -10.69 -12.03 -5.76
C ASP A 95 -10.14 -12.81 -4.55
N ALA A 96 -9.84 -14.09 -4.77
CA ALA A 96 -9.33 -14.97 -3.70
C ALA A 96 -7.96 -14.54 -3.15
N SER A 97 -7.23 -13.70 -3.88
CA SER A 97 -5.94 -13.12 -3.47
C SER A 97 -6.07 -11.73 -2.83
N THR A 98 -7.28 -11.18 -2.70
CA THR A 98 -7.49 -9.87 -2.09
C THR A 98 -7.18 -9.92 -0.60
N THR A 99 -6.38 -8.94 -0.14
CA THR A 99 -6.00 -8.79 1.27
C THR A 99 -6.59 -7.53 1.91
N GLU A 100 -6.88 -6.51 1.11
CA GLU A 100 -7.49 -5.24 1.54
C GLU A 100 -8.97 -5.27 1.12
N ILE A 101 -9.90 -5.31 2.10
CA ILE A 101 -11.34 -5.34 1.83
C ILE A 101 -11.89 -3.93 2.07
N ASP A 102 -12.21 -3.24 0.98
CA ASP A 102 -12.62 -1.83 1.01
C ASP A 102 -14.14 -1.65 1.13
N ASP A 103 -14.93 -2.62 0.69
CA ASP A 103 -16.39 -2.49 0.64
C ASP A 103 -17.16 -3.76 1.00
N GLY A 104 -18.42 -3.56 1.38
CA GLY A 104 -19.37 -4.63 1.66
C GLY A 104 -20.79 -4.22 1.32
N LEU A 105 -21.63 -5.20 0.99
CA LEU A 105 -23.00 -4.99 0.55
C LEU A 105 -24.00 -5.70 1.46
N SER A 106 -25.10 -5.00 1.79
CA SER A 106 -26.28 -5.61 2.40
C SER A 106 -27.54 -5.20 1.66
N VAL A 107 -28.56 -6.05 1.68
CA VAL A 107 -29.87 -5.74 1.11
C VAL A 107 -30.95 -6.01 2.14
N GLU A 108 -31.84 -5.04 2.34
CA GLU A 108 -33.03 -5.20 3.17
C GLU A 108 -34.30 -4.88 2.37
N THR A 109 -35.41 -5.51 2.74
CA THR A 109 -36.73 -5.18 2.20
C THR A 109 -37.36 -4.09 3.07
N VAL A 110 -37.74 -2.98 2.45
CA VAL A 110 -38.43 -1.87 3.12
C VAL A 110 -39.89 -2.26 3.33
N GLU A 111 -40.29 -2.33 4.60
CA GLU A 111 -41.65 -2.67 5.00
C GLU A 111 -42.68 -1.71 4.39
N GLY A 112 -43.88 -2.24 4.11
CA GLY A 112 -45.03 -1.46 3.62
C GLY A 112 -45.01 -1.08 2.13
N CYS A 113 -43.86 -1.10 1.46
CA CYS A 113 -43.77 -0.73 0.03
C CYS A 113 -43.14 -1.81 -0.86
N GLY A 114 -42.59 -2.89 -0.29
CA GLY A 114 -41.96 -3.99 -1.03
C GLY A 114 -40.68 -3.60 -1.78
N ARG A 115 -40.17 -2.39 -1.56
CA ARG A 115 -38.92 -1.91 -2.18
C ARG A 115 -37.72 -2.54 -1.48
N ARG A 116 -36.60 -2.64 -2.18
CA ARG A 116 -35.32 -3.07 -1.60
C ARG A 116 -34.44 -1.85 -1.34
N ARG A 117 -33.80 -1.80 -0.18
CA ARG A 117 -32.70 -0.87 0.12
C ARG A 117 -31.38 -1.63 -0.01
N LEU A 118 -30.48 -1.07 -0.81
CA LEU A 118 -29.10 -1.52 -0.91
C LEU A 118 -28.24 -0.65 0.01
N TRP A 119 -27.49 -1.29 0.89
CA TRP A 119 -26.46 -0.66 1.70
C TRP A 119 -25.11 -0.95 1.05
N VAL A 120 -24.30 0.10 0.91
CA VAL A 120 -22.90 0.02 0.51
C VAL A 120 -22.08 0.50 1.69
N HIS A 121 -21.38 -0.42 2.34
CA HIS A 121 -20.51 -0.18 3.48
C HIS A 121 -19.10 0.00 2.93
N ILE A 122 -18.42 1.08 3.30
CA ILE A 122 -17.04 1.35 2.91
C ILE A 122 -16.17 1.29 4.15
N ALA A 123 -14.98 0.70 4.03
CA ALA A 123 -13.97 0.67 5.07
C ALA A 123 -13.67 2.10 5.56
N ASP A 124 -13.40 2.22 6.86
CA ASP A 124 -13.19 3.49 7.54
C ASP A 124 -11.75 3.63 8.03
N PRO A 125 -10.75 3.76 7.14
CA PRO A 125 -9.34 3.80 7.53
C PRO A 125 -9.00 5.05 8.35
N THR A 126 -9.81 6.12 8.26
CA THR A 126 -9.62 7.35 9.04
C THR A 126 -9.79 7.11 10.55
N ARG A 127 -10.42 6.00 10.94
CA ARG A 127 -10.43 5.51 12.33
C ARG A 127 -9.02 5.40 12.92
N TRP A 128 -8.06 4.96 12.11
CA TRP A 128 -6.67 4.75 12.50
C TRP A 128 -5.74 5.88 12.06
N LEU A 129 -6.17 6.71 11.11
CA LEU A 129 -5.38 7.80 10.56
C LEU A 129 -5.80 9.15 11.16
N ARG A 130 -5.00 9.67 12.09
CA ARG A 130 -5.19 11.04 12.59
C ARG A 130 -4.28 12.03 11.87
N PRO A 131 -4.78 13.19 11.42
CA PRO A 131 -3.93 14.22 10.84
C PRO A 131 -2.77 14.59 11.78
N GLY A 132 -1.54 14.52 11.24
CA GLY A 132 -0.31 14.80 11.99
C GLY A 132 0.43 13.57 12.51
N ASP A 133 -0.19 12.40 12.51
CA ASP A 133 0.49 11.16 12.89
C ASP A 133 1.40 10.64 11.77
N ALA A 134 2.44 9.88 12.15
CA ALA A 134 3.42 9.33 11.21
C ALA A 134 2.77 8.41 10.16
N ILE A 135 1.77 7.62 10.54
CA ILE A 135 1.03 6.75 9.61
C ILE A 135 0.23 7.61 8.61
N PHE A 136 -0.41 8.68 9.05
CA PHE A 136 -1.12 9.60 8.15
C PHE A 136 -0.17 10.23 7.13
N ALA A 137 0.98 10.72 7.58
CA ALA A 137 1.99 11.31 6.69
C ALA A 137 2.51 10.29 5.66
N GLU A 138 2.74 9.03 6.08
CA GLU A 138 3.21 7.97 5.20
C GLU A 138 2.13 7.50 4.22
N ALA A 139 0.88 7.32 4.67
CA ALA A 139 -0.24 6.98 3.81
C ALA A 139 -0.48 8.08 2.76
N ALA A 140 -0.41 9.36 3.16
CA ALA A 140 -0.49 10.49 2.23
C ALA A 140 0.68 10.52 1.23
N ARG A 141 1.90 10.17 1.67
CA ARG A 141 3.08 10.07 0.80
C ARG A 141 2.94 8.95 -0.23
N ARG A 142 2.36 7.81 0.16
CA ARG A 142 2.11 6.65 -0.74
C ARG A 142 0.89 6.87 -1.64
N ALA A 143 -0.10 7.61 -1.17
CA ALA A 143 -1.38 7.97 -1.82
C ALA A 143 -2.30 6.80 -2.21
N THR A 144 -1.75 5.65 -2.62
CA THR A 144 -2.51 4.46 -3.02
C THR A 144 -1.65 3.20 -2.85
N SER A 145 -2.31 2.05 -2.70
CA SER A 145 -1.65 0.73 -2.78
C SER A 145 -1.29 0.45 -4.25
N ILE A 146 -0.07 0.01 -4.51
CA ILE A 146 0.41 -0.31 -5.86
C ILE A 146 0.39 -1.83 -6.06
N TYR A 147 -0.45 -2.27 -6.99
CA TYR A 147 -0.61 -3.68 -7.34
C TYR A 147 0.20 -4.02 -8.59
N VAL A 148 1.11 -5.00 -8.47
CA VAL A 148 1.93 -5.51 -9.58
C VAL A 148 1.86 -7.04 -9.60
N PRO A 149 2.18 -7.70 -10.73
CA PRO A 149 2.08 -9.17 -10.81
C PRO A 149 2.91 -9.94 -9.78
N THR A 150 3.97 -9.31 -9.24
CA THR A 150 4.87 -9.90 -8.26
C THR A 150 4.52 -9.57 -6.81
N GLY A 151 3.47 -8.77 -6.56
CA GLY A 151 3.03 -8.42 -5.21
C GLY A 151 2.38 -7.05 -5.10
N VAL A 152 2.27 -6.57 -3.86
CA VAL A 152 1.60 -5.31 -3.53
C VAL A 152 2.57 -4.44 -2.73
N VAL A 153 2.58 -3.14 -3.02
CA VAL A 153 3.15 -2.12 -2.15
C VAL A 153 1.99 -1.44 -1.45
N PRO A 154 1.70 -1.77 -0.18
CA PRO A 154 0.49 -1.29 0.46
C PRO A 154 0.61 0.19 0.83
N MET A 155 -0.52 0.88 0.83
CA MET A 155 -0.63 2.27 1.28
C MET A 155 -0.40 2.39 2.79
N MET A 156 -0.83 1.39 3.56
CA MET A 156 -0.76 1.36 5.02
C MET A 156 -0.13 0.04 5.49
N PRO A 157 0.42 -0.01 6.72
CA PRO A 157 0.85 -1.27 7.31
C PRO A 157 -0.30 -2.28 7.37
N TYR A 158 -0.05 -3.53 7.01
CA TYR A 158 -1.06 -4.61 7.05
C TYR A 158 -1.61 -4.92 8.45
N ASP A 159 -0.94 -4.41 9.49
CA ASP A 159 -1.37 -4.60 10.87
C ASP A 159 -2.63 -3.78 11.20
N ILE A 160 -2.95 -2.72 10.44
CA ILE A 160 -4.07 -1.78 10.70
C ILE A 160 -5.12 -1.76 9.59
#